data_AF-M6FM36-F1
#
_entry.id   AF-M6FM36-F1
#
_cell.length_a   1.000
_cell.length_b   1.000
_cell.length_c   1.000
_cell.angle_alpha   90.00
_cell.angle_beta   90.00
_cell.angle_gamma   90.00
#
_symmetry.space_group_name_H-M   'P 1'
#
loop_
_entity.id
_entity.type
_entity.pdbx_description
1 polymer ?
#
loop_
_entity_poly.entity_id
_entity_poly.type
_entity_poly.pdbx_seq_one_letter_code
_entity_poly.pdbx_strand_id
1 'polypeptide(L)'
;MGDYYEKTTLTGVGVGLVGDGAIGIYAGVQLGFAFGLVYVGATIVALPFIFFGVVLQKPTPTLYFPVFSNDEEGKELRSLLGNIPQKIPFYVRPIAIPSRPKASIEKELAKSFFSSVYYNSFLHLLPSNNQTSTSEIRGDAFYSFQYLNQTSASKILERTSIEEIRNEMPRFRKLLNQDFVFISEAHLKFGECKLEKIPYKEFVKFEERLMARNAYPRNKEDEEETGFMEVRVEIKTYLIDFKNQKIRSFEISETERGTNDFGQRACPDLVQAGKMALKNVGLSHTRKIFPQWEYTKLNLIREDSDPNVQKLLEEGFQYFGEGDDENDKVRLIPPGAFEVWKRALAKSGNRSEGAFANIAYYYLNNGYLDEAIDSFRKAAVANPRRQRFWNLRINDILRDHAYR
;
A
#
# COMPACT_ATOMS: atom_id res chain seq x y z
N MET A 1 -7.18 -20.73 -22.16
CA MET A 1 -7.76 -21.33 -23.38
C MET A 1 -9.27 -21.17 -23.28
N GLY A 2 -9.86 -20.35 -24.14
CA GLY A 2 -11.32 -20.15 -24.26
C GLY A 2 -11.89 -18.92 -23.54
N ASP A 3 -11.65 -17.72 -24.07
CA ASP A 3 -12.44 -16.52 -23.74
C ASP A 3 -13.81 -16.61 -24.44
N TYR A 4 -14.89 -16.45 -23.68
CA TYR A 4 -16.25 -16.30 -24.20
C TYR A 4 -16.87 -15.04 -23.60
N TYR A 5 -16.88 -13.96 -24.38
CA TYR A 5 -17.74 -12.80 -24.16
C TYR A 5 -19.12 -13.08 -24.75
N GLU A 6 -20.14 -12.88 -23.94
CA GLU A 6 -21.54 -13.05 -24.31
C GLU A 6 -21.99 -11.88 -25.21
N LYS A 7 -22.44 -12.24 -26.42
CA LYS A 7 -23.02 -11.35 -27.43
C LYS A 7 -24.34 -10.75 -26.94
N THR A 8 -24.45 -9.42 -26.94
CA THR A 8 -25.71 -8.75 -27.22
C THR A 8 -25.95 -8.76 -28.74
N THR A 9 -27.12 -9.26 -29.13
CA THR A 9 -27.60 -9.30 -30.52
C THR A 9 -27.71 -7.90 -31.12
N LEU A 10 -26.86 -7.59 -32.10
CA LEU A 10 -27.15 -6.63 -33.15
C LEU A 10 -26.99 -7.34 -34.50
N THR A 11 -28.00 -7.21 -35.35
CA THR A 11 -28.11 -7.84 -36.67
C THR A 11 -26.92 -7.49 -37.57
N GLY A 12 -26.49 -8.46 -38.37
CA GLY A 12 -25.14 -8.54 -38.94
C GLY A 12 -24.80 -7.56 -40.04
N VAL A 13 -23.50 -7.36 -40.24
CA VAL A 13 -22.78 -7.63 -41.50
C VAL A 13 -21.42 -8.19 -41.10
N GLY A 14 -21.08 -9.38 -41.58
CA GLY A 14 -19.78 -10.01 -41.33
C GLY A 14 -18.79 -9.65 -42.42
N VAL A 15 -17.58 -9.23 -42.02
CA VAL A 15 -16.34 -9.39 -42.80
C VAL A 15 -15.23 -9.64 -41.78
N GLY A 16 -14.62 -10.83 -41.83
CA GLY A 16 -13.46 -11.19 -41.02
C GLY A 16 -12.16 -11.06 -41.81
N LEU A 17 -11.11 -10.59 -41.14
CA LEU A 17 -9.67 -10.63 -41.48
C LEU A 17 -8.96 -10.35 -40.13
N VAL A 18 -8.38 -11.27 -39.36
CA VAL A 18 -7.17 -12.12 -39.55
C VAL A 18 -6.00 -11.38 -40.21
N GLY A 19 -4.92 -11.17 -39.45
CA GLY A 19 -3.55 -11.04 -39.96
C GLY A 19 -2.86 -9.70 -39.71
N ASP A 20 -1.94 -9.71 -38.74
CA ASP A 20 -0.62 -9.06 -38.75
C ASP A 20 -0.50 -7.56 -39.13
N GLY A 21 -0.48 -6.73 -38.08
CA GLY A 21 0.04 -5.37 -38.14
C GLY A 21 1.57 -5.35 -38.11
N ALA A 22 2.18 -5.32 -39.30
CA ALA A 22 3.51 -4.78 -39.51
C ALA A 22 3.64 -4.31 -40.97
N ILE A 23 4.26 -3.13 -41.17
CA ILE A 23 4.58 -2.47 -42.45
C ILE A 23 3.38 -1.69 -43.03
N GLY A 24 3.42 -0.37 -43.25
CA GLY A 24 4.45 0.62 -43.08
C GLY A 24 3.87 2.00 -43.37
N ILE A 25 4.03 2.93 -42.42
CA ILE A 25 3.83 4.37 -42.65
C ILE A 25 5.10 4.86 -43.34
N TYR A 26 5.28 4.55 -44.63
CA TYR A 26 6.33 5.16 -45.45
C TYR A 26 6.11 4.96 -46.96
N ALA A 27 4.97 5.40 -47.49
CA ALA A 27 4.81 5.59 -48.95
C ALA A 27 3.58 6.47 -49.32
N GLY A 28 3.27 7.50 -48.52
CA GLY A 28 2.05 8.30 -48.69
C GLY A 28 2.25 9.71 -49.26
N VAL A 29 3.40 10.04 -49.87
CA VAL A 29 3.71 11.44 -50.27
C VAL A 29 3.97 11.61 -51.77
N GLN A 30 3.90 10.57 -52.62
CA GLN A 30 4.24 10.72 -54.04
C GLN A 30 3.19 10.37 -55.09
N LEU A 31 1.95 10.02 -54.75
CA LEU A 31 0.90 9.75 -55.75
C LEU A 31 -0.46 10.39 -55.42
N GLY A 32 -0.44 11.57 -54.80
CA GLY A 32 -1.63 12.37 -54.52
C GLY A 32 -1.94 13.39 -55.60
N PHE A 33 -2.04 13.03 -56.88
CA PHE A 33 -2.57 13.93 -57.94
C PHE A 33 -3.02 13.11 -59.16
N ALA A 34 -4.21 12.48 -59.11
CA ALA A 34 -4.92 12.08 -60.34
C ALA A 34 -6.39 11.63 -60.15
N PHE A 35 -6.86 11.24 -58.96
CA PHE A 35 -8.27 10.78 -58.80
C PHE A 35 -8.93 11.38 -57.55
N GLY A 36 -9.14 12.70 -57.59
CA GLY A 36 -10.10 13.37 -56.73
C GLY A 36 -11.51 13.28 -57.29
N LEU A 37 -12.50 13.27 -56.38
CA LEU A 37 -13.93 13.58 -56.59
C LEU A 37 -14.95 12.45 -56.75
N VAL A 38 -14.69 11.24 -56.23
CA VAL A 38 -15.81 10.29 -55.92
C VAL A 38 -15.75 9.70 -54.51
N TYR A 39 -14.59 9.72 -53.83
CA TYR A 39 -14.42 9.07 -52.52
C TYR A 39 -14.63 9.96 -51.28
N VAL A 40 -14.98 11.24 -51.46
CA VAL A 40 -15.18 12.18 -50.34
C VAL A 40 -16.55 12.01 -49.68
N GLY A 41 -17.56 11.50 -50.40
CA GLY A 41 -18.91 11.29 -49.86
C GLY A 41 -19.04 10.07 -48.94
N ALA A 42 -18.25 9.00 -49.16
CA ALA A 42 -18.40 7.74 -48.43
C ALA A 42 -17.46 7.61 -47.22
N THR A 43 -16.34 8.35 -47.17
CA THR A 43 -15.41 8.32 -46.02
C THR A 43 -15.81 9.26 -44.89
N ILE A 44 -16.55 10.35 -45.19
CA ILE A 44 -17.01 11.30 -44.16
C ILE A 44 -18.11 10.72 -43.28
N VAL A 45 -18.85 9.70 -43.75
CA VAL A 45 -19.93 9.08 -42.96
C VAL A 45 -19.43 7.92 -42.09
N ALA A 46 -18.27 7.31 -42.38
CA ALA A 46 -17.74 6.18 -41.60
C ALA A 46 -16.72 6.58 -40.52
N LEU A 47 -16.02 7.71 -40.69
CA LEU A 47 -15.04 8.21 -39.71
C LEU A 47 -15.63 8.64 -38.35
N PRO A 48 -16.86 9.19 -38.24
CA PRO A 48 -17.47 9.45 -36.94
C PRO A 48 -17.77 8.18 -36.16
N PHE A 49 -18.08 7.06 -36.82
CA PHE A 49 -18.42 5.81 -36.14
C PHE A 49 -17.21 5.04 -35.61
N ILE A 50 -16.06 5.15 -36.28
CA ILE A 50 -14.81 4.55 -35.79
C ILE A 50 -14.22 5.38 -34.63
N PHE A 51 -14.41 6.71 -34.63
CA PHE A 51 -13.99 7.58 -33.52
C PHE A 51 -14.96 7.57 -32.31
N PHE A 52 -16.26 7.32 -32.51
CA PHE A 52 -17.21 7.15 -31.39
C PHE A 52 -17.29 5.72 -30.85
N GLY A 53 -16.76 4.73 -31.58
CA GLY A 53 -16.77 3.30 -31.19
C GLY A 53 -15.68 2.90 -30.20
N VAL A 54 -14.67 3.72 -30.00
CA VAL A 54 -13.82 3.63 -28.80
C VAL A 54 -14.56 4.40 -27.71
N VAL A 55 -15.61 3.76 -27.16
CA VAL A 55 -16.05 4.08 -25.81
C VAL A 55 -14.78 3.94 -24.96
N LEU A 56 -14.16 5.06 -24.62
CA LEU A 56 -13.16 5.14 -23.58
C LEU A 56 -13.85 4.62 -22.32
N GLN A 57 -13.81 3.31 -22.09
CA GLN A 57 -14.23 2.72 -20.84
C GLN A 57 -13.38 3.41 -19.78
N LYS A 58 -13.99 4.29 -18.98
CA LYS A 58 -13.31 4.91 -17.85
C LYS A 58 -12.69 3.78 -17.04
N PRO A 59 -11.37 3.82 -16.77
CA PRO A 59 -10.72 2.76 -16.01
C PRO A 59 -11.42 2.63 -14.66
N THR A 60 -11.73 1.40 -14.27
CA THR A 60 -12.34 1.13 -12.96
C THR A 60 -11.35 1.55 -11.87
N PRO A 61 -11.73 2.42 -10.92
CA PRO A 61 -10.81 2.87 -9.89
C PRO A 61 -10.26 1.70 -9.09
N THR A 62 -9.04 1.83 -8.57
CA THR A 62 -8.47 0.83 -7.65
C THR A 62 -8.73 1.24 -6.21
N LEU A 63 -9.21 0.30 -5.39
CA LEU A 63 -9.32 0.44 -3.94
C LEU A 63 -8.15 -0.30 -3.28
N TYR A 64 -7.45 0.38 -2.37
CA TYR A 64 -6.46 -0.24 -1.51
C TYR A 64 -7.06 -0.52 -0.14
N PHE A 65 -6.62 -1.60 0.49
CA PHE A 65 -7.08 -1.97 1.83
C PHE A 65 -6.00 -2.63 2.68
N PRO A 66 -6.00 -2.38 4.00
CA PRO A 66 -5.10 -3.04 4.93
C PRO A 66 -5.61 -4.46 5.27
N VAL A 67 -4.69 -5.41 5.32
CA VAL A 67 -4.92 -6.79 5.74
C VAL A 67 -4.30 -6.99 7.12
N PHE A 68 -5.16 -7.28 8.09
CA PHE A 68 -4.79 -7.62 9.46
C PHE A 68 -4.96 -9.12 9.67
N SER A 69 -4.18 -9.71 10.59
CA SER A 69 -4.41 -11.09 11.02
C SER A 69 -5.77 -11.23 11.73
N ASN A 70 -6.37 -12.42 11.64
CA ASN A 70 -7.67 -12.70 12.26
C ASN A 70 -7.58 -13.11 13.74
N ASP A 71 -6.37 -13.20 14.29
CA ASP A 71 -6.14 -13.41 15.70
C ASP A 71 -6.51 -12.17 16.54
N GLU A 72 -6.46 -12.31 17.87
CA GLU A 72 -6.79 -11.21 18.78
C GLU A 72 -5.87 -10.00 18.58
N GLU A 73 -4.60 -10.24 18.25
CA GLU A 73 -3.60 -9.21 17.98
C GLU A 73 -3.95 -8.36 16.75
N GLY A 74 -4.24 -9.02 15.62
CA GLY A 74 -4.61 -8.32 14.39
C GLY A 74 -5.93 -7.58 14.51
N LYS A 75 -6.91 -8.11 15.25
CA LYS A 75 -8.18 -7.41 15.54
C LYS A 75 -7.96 -6.15 16.37
N GLU A 76 -7.10 -6.20 17.37
CA GLU A 76 -6.75 -5.04 18.18
C GLU A 76 -6.01 -3.97 17.36
N LEU A 77 -5.02 -4.39 16.57
CA LEU A 77 -4.30 -3.52 15.64
C LEU A 77 -5.25 -2.87 14.63
N ARG A 78 -6.20 -3.62 14.07
CA ARG A 78 -7.25 -3.09 13.20
C ARG A 78 -8.09 -2.03 13.89
N SER A 79 -8.46 -2.21 15.16
CA SER A 79 -9.26 -1.21 15.89
C SER A 79 -8.51 0.12 16.09
N LEU A 80 -7.17 0.08 16.16
CA LEU A 80 -6.32 1.23 16.42
C LEU A 80 -5.84 1.92 15.14
N LEU A 81 -5.49 1.11 14.14
CA LEU A 81 -4.90 1.52 12.87
C LEU A 81 -5.92 1.58 11.72
N GLY A 82 -7.16 1.13 11.94
CA GLY A 82 -8.28 1.35 11.02
C GLY A 82 -8.66 2.83 10.93
N ASN A 83 -9.52 3.19 9.97
CA ASN A 83 -9.90 4.57 9.66
C ASN A 83 -8.75 5.42 9.09
N ILE A 84 -8.19 4.96 7.98
CA ILE A 84 -7.16 5.64 7.20
C ILE A 84 -7.70 6.93 6.54
N PRO A 85 -6.85 7.93 6.21
CA PRO A 85 -5.43 8.02 6.56
C PRO A 85 -5.23 8.40 8.03
N GLN A 86 -4.16 7.89 8.64
CA GLN A 86 -3.84 8.15 10.06
C GLN A 86 -2.39 8.61 10.24
N LYS A 87 -2.18 9.50 11.21
CA LYS A 87 -0.84 9.90 11.67
C LYS A 87 -0.44 9.02 12.86
N ILE A 88 0.62 8.23 12.71
CA ILE A 88 1.08 7.26 13.70
C ILE A 88 2.25 7.85 14.51
N PRO A 89 2.07 8.14 15.80
CA PRO A 89 3.16 8.59 16.67
C PRO A 89 4.12 7.46 17.02
N PHE A 90 5.39 7.67 16.69
CA PHE A 90 6.45 6.67 16.87
C PHE A 90 7.68 7.30 17.53
N TYR A 91 8.17 6.66 18.58
CA TYR A 91 9.37 7.05 19.31
C TYR A 91 10.37 5.89 19.33
N VAL A 92 11.63 6.19 19.08
CA VAL A 92 12.74 5.23 19.13
C VAL A 92 13.66 5.63 20.27
N ARG A 93 13.88 4.75 21.26
CA ARG A 93 14.85 5.04 22.32
C ARG A 93 16.28 5.13 21.74
N PRO A 94 17.19 5.89 22.37
CA PRO A 94 18.58 5.95 21.95
C PRO A 94 19.18 4.56 21.82
N ILE A 95 19.85 4.29 20.69
CA ILE A 95 20.48 3.00 20.41
C ILE A 95 21.97 3.16 20.69
N ALA A 96 22.39 2.71 21.87
CA ALA A 96 23.79 2.70 22.26
C ALA A 96 24.51 1.46 21.72
N ILE A 97 25.74 1.63 21.26
CA ILE A 97 26.68 0.54 20.97
C ILE A 97 27.65 0.40 22.16
N PRO A 98 28.17 -0.81 22.47
CA PRO A 98 29.00 -1.03 23.67
C PRO A 98 30.24 -0.12 23.79
N SER A 99 30.74 0.43 22.69
CA SER A 99 31.92 1.32 22.62
C SER A 99 31.69 2.76 23.10
N ARG A 100 30.62 3.06 23.84
CA ARG A 100 30.23 4.40 24.34
C ARG A 100 30.11 5.44 23.19
N PRO A 101 29.07 5.33 22.36
CA PRO A 101 28.87 6.27 21.26
C PRO A 101 28.66 7.69 21.77
N LYS A 102 29.10 8.67 20.97
CA LYS A 102 28.66 10.06 21.12
C LYS A 102 27.14 10.10 20.85
N ALA A 103 26.41 11.00 21.53
CA ALA A 103 24.96 11.18 21.33
C ALA A 103 24.56 11.40 19.85
N SER A 104 25.47 11.94 19.02
CA SER A 104 25.26 12.06 17.57
C SER A 104 25.09 10.71 16.86
N ILE A 105 25.84 9.68 17.28
CA ILE A 105 25.81 8.33 16.70
C ILE A 105 24.52 7.61 17.08
N GLU A 106 24.10 7.69 18.35
CA GLU A 106 22.84 7.09 18.81
C GLU A 106 21.64 7.66 18.03
N LYS A 107 21.66 8.98 17.78
CA LYS A 107 20.65 9.66 16.97
C LYS A 107 20.66 9.20 15.51
N GLU A 108 21.82 8.93 14.94
CA GLU A 108 21.94 8.40 13.58
C GLU A 108 21.42 6.96 13.48
N LEU A 109 21.73 6.10 14.45
CA LEU A 109 21.21 4.73 14.51
C LEU A 109 19.68 4.73 14.68
N ALA A 110 19.16 5.55 15.58
CA ALA A 110 17.71 5.70 15.77
C ALA A 110 17.01 6.20 14.49
N LYS A 111 17.62 7.13 13.75
CA LYS A 111 17.13 7.56 12.44
C LYS A 111 17.16 6.43 11.41
N SER A 112 18.20 5.60 11.40
CA SER A 112 18.31 4.46 10.47
C SER A 112 17.26 3.38 10.75
N PHE A 113 16.91 3.16 12.01
CA PHE A 113 15.78 2.31 12.34
C PHE A 113 14.45 2.98 11.99
N PHE A 114 14.24 4.25 12.32
CA PHE A 114 13.00 4.94 11.95
C PHE A 114 12.80 5.00 10.42
N SER A 115 13.88 5.08 9.64
CA SER A 115 13.77 5.04 8.19
C SER A 115 13.25 3.71 7.67
N SER A 116 13.46 2.57 8.35
CA SER A 116 12.81 1.30 7.97
C SER A 116 11.31 1.27 8.28
N VAL A 117 10.85 2.06 9.26
CA VAL A 117 9.43 2.28 9.54
C VAL A 117 8.81 3.13 8.43
N TYR A 118 9.49 4.22 8.07
CA TYR A 118 9.04 5.16 7.05
C TYR A 118 9.09 4.58 5.63
N TYR A 119 10.21 3.96 5.22
CA TYR A 119 10.41 3.44 3.86
C TYR A 119 9.88 2.02 3.65
N ASN A 120 9.01 1.51 4.52
CA ASN A 120 8.29 0.30 4.19
C ASN A 120 7.45 0.57 2.93
N SER A 121 7.95 0.11 1.78
CA SER A 121 7.43 0.45 0.45
C SER A 121 5.96 0.07 0.29
N PHE A 122 5.46 -0.91 1.06
CA PHE A 122 4.02 -1.25 1.09
C PHE A 122 3.14 -0.21 1.80
N LEU A 123 3.72 0.72 2.57
CA LEU A 123 3.05 1.88 3.15
C LEU A 123 3.09 3.12 2.23
N HIS A 124 3.93 3.10 1.18
CA HIS A 124 4.23 4.27 0.34
C HIS A 124 4.12 4.06 -1.19
N LEU A 125 3.76 2.87 -1.67
CA LEU A 125 3.64 2.60 -3.12
C LEU A 125 2.25 3.02 -3.65
N LEU A 126 2.09 4.32 -3.88
CA LEU A 126 1.35 4.74 -5.07
C LEU A 126 2.41 5.02 -6.16
N PRO A 127 2.33 4.37 -7.34
CA PRO A 127 3.16 4.79 -8.45
C PRO A 127 2.79 6.24 -8.80
N SER A 128 3.73 7.16 -8.56
CA SER A 128 3.73 8.52 -9.09
C SER A 128 4.65 8.54 -10.31
N ASN A 129 4.08 8.77 -11.49
CA ASN A 129 4.83 8.86 -12.74
C ASN A 129 5.54 10.22 -12.93
N ASN A 130 5.57 11.10 -11.92
CA ASN A 130 6.23 12.39 -12.06
C ASN A 130 7.61 12.36 -11.40
N GLN A 131 8.60 11.85 -12.14
CA GLN A 131 9.99 12.22 -11.92
C GLN A 131 10.15 13.69 -12.32
N THR A 132 10.08 14.60 -11.36
CA THR A 132 10.68 15.93 -11.50
C THR A 132 12.00 15.94 -10.75
N SER A 133 13.01 16.58 -11.35
CA SER A 133 14.44 16.56 -10.98
C SER A 133 14.78 17.33 -9.69
N THR A 134 13.87 17.36 -8.72
CA THR A 134 14.07 17.93 -7.39
C THR A 134 13.44 16.97 -6.38
N SER A 135 14.21 16.60 -5.37
CA SER A 135 14.03 15.49 -4.43
C SER A 135 12.79 15.54 -3.52
N GLU A 136 11.59 15.61 -4.08
CA GLU A 136 10.34 15.32 -3.38
C GLU A 136 9.55 14.30 -4.19
N ILE A 137 9.75 13.02 -3.87
CA ILE A 137 8.73 12.00 -4.16
C ILE A 137 7.54 12.37 -3.28
N ARG A 138 6.61 13.17 -3.79
CA ARG A 138 5.33 13.45 -3.14
C ARG A 138 4.46 12.19 -3.28
N GLY A 139 4.74 11.19 -2.45
CA GLY A 139 3.97 9.96 -2.34
C GLY A 139 2.86 10.14 -1.29
N ASP A 140 1.61 9.94 -1.69
CA ASP A 140 0.47 10.01 -0.78
C ASP A 140 0.36 8.70 0.01
N ALA A 141 0.77 8.71 1.28
CA ALA A 141 0.87 7.53 2.14
C ALA A 141 -0.43 7.26 2.91
N PHE A 142 -0.82 5.99 3.06
CA PHE A 142 -1.98 5.59 3.88
C PHE A 142 -1.76 5.87 5.38
N TYR A 143 -0.51 5.73 5.82
CA TYR A 143 -0.08 6.14 7.14
C TYR A 143 1.03 7.17 7.03
N SER A 144 0.95 8.21 7.85
CA SER A 144 2.06 9.15 8.04
C SER A 144 2.68 8.91 9.41
N PHE A 145 4.00 8.78 9.50
CA PHE A 145 4.66 8.56 10.79
C PHE A 145 5.14 9.87 11.40
N GLN A 146 4.78 10.11 12.65
CA GLN A 146 5.29 11.22 13.44
C GLN A 146 6.50 10.78 14.25
N TYR A 147 7.69 11.25 13.86
CA TYR A 147 8.93 10.95 14.57
C TYR A 147 9.06 11.78 15.86
N LEU A 148 8.69 11.19 17.00
CA LEU A 148 8.62 11.89 18.27
C LEU A 148 9.98 12.24 18.87
N ASN A 149 11.06 11.62 18.40
CA ASN A 149 12.43 11.89 18.84
C ASN A 149 12.88 13.35 18.68
N GLN A 150 12.21 14.14 17.83
CA GLN A 150 12.53 15.56 17.62
C GLN A 150 11.64 16.50 18.45
N THR A 151 10.69 15.96 19.20
CA THR A 151 9.75 16.74 20.01
C THR A 151 10.28 16.99 21.42
N SER A 152 9.70 17.95 22.14
CA SER A 152 10.01 18.19 23.56
C SER A 152 9.70 16.98 24.45
N ALA A 153 8.74 16.14 24.06
CA ALA A 153 8.39 14.91 24.78
C ALA A 153 9.50 13.84 24.77
N SER A 154 10.43 13.91 23.80
CA SER A 154 11.54 12.93 23.67
C SER A 154 12.36 12.79 24.94
N LYS A 155 12.72 13.90 25.60
CA LYS A 155 13.52 13.92 26.84
C LYS A 155 12.84 13.22 28.01
N ILE A 156 11.50 13.25 28.02
CA ILE A 156 10.71 12.58 29.05
C ILE A 156 10.68 11.08 28.74
N LEU A 157 10.26 10.71 27.52
CA LEU A 157 10.16 9.32 27.08
C LEU A 157 11.50 8.55 27.13
N GLU A 158 12.62 9.24 26.99
CA GLU A 158 13.97 8.66 27.09
C GLU A 158 14.28 8.11 28.50
N ARG A 159 13.74 8.77 29.54
CA ARG A 159 14.04 8.45 30.95
C ARG A 159 12.92 7.70 31.65
N THR A 160 11.74 7.67 31.05
CA THR A 160 10.55 7.02 31.61
C THR A 160 10.50 5.55 31.22
N SER A 161 10.32 4.69 32.21
CA SER A 161 10.12 3.25 31.98
C SER A 161 8.74 2.94 31.41
N ILE A 162 8.57 1.79 30.73
CA ILE A 162 7.25 1.38 30.23
C ILE A 162 6.24 1.19 31.38
N GLU A 163 6.72 0.76 32.55
CA GLU A 163 5.88 0.56 33.74
C GLU A 163 5.43 1.89 34.36
N GLU A 164 6.28 2.91 34.34
CA GLU A 164 5.89 4.27 34.72
C GLU A 164 4.82 4.83 33.75
N ILE A 165 4.96 4.59 32.44
CA ILE A 165 3.93 4.98 31.47
C ILE A 165 2.61 4.24 31.75
N ARG A 166 2.67 2.94 32.09
CA ARG A 166 1.51 2.14 32.47
C ARG A 166 0.78 2.75 33.67
N ASN A 167 1.53 3.10 34.71
CA ASN A 167 0.96 3.64 35.96
C ASN A 167 0.42 5.07 35.80
N GLU A 168 0.92 5.84 34.83
CA GLU A 168 0.55 7.24 34.61
C GLU A 168 -0.06 7.51 33.21
N MET A 169 -0.77 6.54 32.63
CA MET A 169 -1.35 6.65 31.28
C MET A 169 -2.12 7.95 31.00
N PRO A 170 -3.00 8.46 31.89
CA PRO A 170 -3.70 9.72 31.65
C PRO A 170 -2.76 10.93 31.49
N ARG A 171 -1.67 10.97 32.26
CA ARG A 171 -0.65 12.02 32.18
C ARG A 171 0.07 11.95 30.85
N PHE A 172 0.50 10.76 30.42
CA PHE A 172 1.21 10.57 29.15
C PHE A 172 0.31 10.81 27.94
N ARG A 173 -0.97 10.41 28.00
CA ARG A 173 -1.97 10.75 26.98
C ARG A 173 -2.06 12.26 26.77
N LYS A 174 -2.14 13.03 27.87
CA LYS A 174 -2.18 14.50 27.84
C LYS A 174 -0.87 15.11 27.34
N LEU A 175 0.27 14.55 27.77
CA LEU A 175 1.60 15.02 27.38
C LEU A 175 1.84 14.88 25.88
N LEU A 176 1.48 13.72 25.31
CA LEU A 176 1.69 13.42 23.90
C LEU A 176 0.58 13.99 23.01
N ASN A 177 -0.60 14.22 23.58
CA ASN A 177 -1.82 14.55 22.86
C ASN A 177 -2.12 13.51 21.77
N GLN A 178 -2.04 12.24 22.13
CA GLN A 178 -2.26 11.08 21.27
C GLN A 178 -3.06 10.02 22.04
N ASP A 179 -3.92 9.28 21.34
CA ASP A 179 -4.66 8.17 21.94
C ASP A 179 -3.84 6.89 22.04
N PHE A 180 -2.75 6.79 21.27
CA PHE A 180 -1.78 5.71 21.37
C PHE A 180 -0.38 6.18 20.97
N VAL A 181 0.66 5.39 21.26
CA VAL A 181 2.04 5.63 20.79
C VAL A 181 2.80 4.32 20.63
N PHE A 182 3.65 4.25 19.61
CA PHE A 182 4.65 3.20 19.49
C PHE A 182 5.98 3.66 20.09
N ILE A 183 6.54 2.88 21.01
CA ILE A 183 7.86 3.11 21.61
C ILE A 183 8.73 1.92 21.30
N SER A 184 9.85 2.12 20.62
CA SER A 184 10.75 1.03 20.24
C SER A 184 12.11 1.15 20.88
N GLU A 185 12.66 0.00 21.25
CA GLU A 185 13.97 -0.21 21.83
C GLU A 185 14.73 -1.17 20.93
N ALA A 186 16.01 -0.92 20.71
CA ALA A 186 16.85 -1.80 19.91
C ALA A 186 18.22 -1.99 20.57
N HIS A 187 18.70 -3.23 20.54
CA HIS A 187 20.00 -3.62 21.06
C HIS A 187 20.82 -4.30 19.95
N LEU A 188 22.09 -3.90 19.85
CA LEU A 188 23.03 -4.39 18.84
C LEU A 188 24.16 -5.16 19.51
N LYS A 189 24.41 -6.37 19.01
CA LYS A 189 25.59 -7.19 19.36
C LYS A 189 26.40 -7.43 18.10
N PHE A 190 27.65 -6.96 18.12
CA PHE A 190 28.56 -7.05 16.99
C PHE A 190 29.42 -8.30 17.13
N GLY A 191 29.46 -9.10 16.07
CA GLY A 191 30.38 -10.22 15.92
C GLY A 191 31.75 -9.77 15.42
N GLU A 192 32.59 -10.76 15.16
CA GLU A 192 33.90 -10.54 14.57
C GLU A 192 33.78 -10.20 13.08
N CYS A 193 34.73 -9.41 12.58
CA CYS A 193 34.84 -9.18 11.16
C CYS A 193 35.35 -10.44 10.45
N LYS A 194 34.71 -10.79 9.34
CA LYS A 194 35.06 -11.93 8.50
C LYS A 194 35.23 -11.45 7.06
N LEU A 195 36.06 -12.16 6.31
CA LEU A 195 36.21 -11.98 4.87
C LEU A 195 35.65 -13.21 4.17
N GLU A 196 34.70 -13.02 3.27
CA GLU A 196 34.04 -14.12 2.55
C GLU A 196 33.77 -13.69 1.10
N LYS A 197 33.74 -14.64 0.18
CA LYS A 197 33.23 -14.41 -1.17
C LYS A 197 31.72 -14.34 -1.10
N ILE A 198 31.18 -13.15 -1.30
CA ILE A 198 29.74 -12.91 -1.24
C ILE A 198 29.23 -12.75 -2.67
N PRO A 199 28.14 -13.43 -3.07
CA PRO A 199 27.49 -13.16 -4.35
C PRO A 199 26.86 -11.77 -4.38
N TYR A 200 26.97 -11.04 -5.48
CA TYR A 200 26.37 -9.69 -5.61
C TYR A 200 24.86 -9.70 -5.33
N LYS A 201 24.15 -10.76 -5.73
CA LYS A 201 22.71 -10.98 -5.44
C LYS A 201 22.37 -11.01 -3.94
N GLU A 202 23.33 -11.40 -3.10
CA GLU A 202 23.19 -11.45 -1.64
C GLU A 202 23.56 -10.11 -1.00
N PHE A 203 24.57 -9.42 -1.55
CA PHE A 203 24.95 -8.06 -1.16
C PHE A 203 23.81 -7.05 -1.41
N VAL A 204 23.10 -7.19 -2.53
CA VAL A 204 21.97 -6.34 -2.93
C VAL A 204 20.66 -6.68 -2.18
N LYS A 205 20.71 -7.49 -1.11
CA LYS A 205 19.58 -7.59 -0.19
C LYS A 205 19.44 -6.26 0.54
N PHE A 206 18.64 -5.35 -0.03
CA PHE A 206 17.43 -4.78 0.58
C PHE A 206 16.98 -3.47 -0.09
N GLU A 207 17.90 -2.57 -0.50
CA GLU A 207 17.51 -1.26 -1.05
C GLU A 207 17.48 -1.19 -2.59
N GLU A 208 18.40 -1.87 -3.28
CA GLU A 208 18.45 -1.83 -4.74
C GLU A 208 17.38 -2.70 -5.41
N ARG A 209 16.79 -3.70 -4.72
CA ARG A 209 15.60 -4.41 -5.24
C ARG A 209 14.38 -3.51 -5.38
N LEU A 210 14.31 -2.41 -4.64
CA LEU A 210 13.18 -1.47 -4.68
C LEU A 210 13.38 -0.33 -5.70
N MET A 211 14.62 0.00 -6.09
CA MET A 211 14.90 1.15 -6.99
C MET A 211 15.73 0.84 -8.24
N ALA A 212 16.39 -0.31 -8.35
CA ALA A 212 17.36 -0.55 -9.41
C ALA A 212 17.17 -1.92 -10.09
N ARG A 213 16.13 -2.04 -10.93
CA ARG A 213 16.14 -3.07 -11.99
C ARG A 213 17.17 -2.77 -13.10
N ASN A 214 17.73 -1.55 -13.14
CA ASN A 214 18.50 -1.06 -14.29
C ASN A 214 20.02 -0.90 -14.06
N ALA A 215 20.57 -1.25 -12.89
CA ALA A 215 21.96 -0.96 -12.55
C ALA A 215 22.82 -2.20 -12.25
N TYR A 216 22.59 -3.33 -12.93
CA TYR A 216 23.59 -4.41 -12.95
C TYR A 216 24.63 -4.09 -14.02
N PRO A 217 25.87 -3.67 -13.69
CA PRO A 217 26.95 -3.66 -14.65
C PRO A 217 27.26 -5.12 -15.01
N ARG A 218 26.95 -5.52 -16.25
CA ARG A 218 27.20 -6.88 -16.79
C ARG A 218 28.68 -7.33 -16.78
N ASN A 219 29.58 -6.49 -16.26
CA ASN A 219 31.02 -6.64 -16.35
C ASN A 219 31.71 -6.86 -14.97
N LYS A 220 30.97 -7.00 -13.85
CA LYS A 220 31.55 -7.33 -12.54
C LYS A 220 31.50 -8.84 -12.28
N GLU A 221 32.44 -9.33 -11.47
CA GLU A 221 32.43 -10.72 -11.00
C GLU A 221 31.14 -10.98 -10.20
N ASP A 222 30.55 -12.18 -10.37
CA ASP A 222 29.30 -12.54 -9.69
C ASP A 222 29.49 -12.69 -8.17
N GLU A 223 30.72 -12.92 -7.73
CA GLU A 223 31.13 -13.07 -6.33
C GLU A 223 32.45 -12.35 -6.10
N GLU A 224 32.54 -11.50 -5.07
CA GLU A 224 33.78 -10.81 -4.69
C GLU A 224 34.07 -11.02 -3.20
N GLU A 225 35.35 -11.13 -2.82
CA GLU A 225 35.75 -11.15 -1.41
C GLU A 225 35.40 -9.83 -0.74
N THR A 226 34.49 -9.88 0.22
CA THR A 226 33.95 -8.71 0.90
C THR A 226 34.08 -8.87 2.40
N GLY A 227 34.58 -7.81 3.06
CA GLY A 227 34.65 -7.74 4.52
C GLY A 227 33.25 -7.48 5.08
N PHE A 228 32.82 -8.32 6.01
CA PHE A 228 31.53 -8.17 6.66
C PHE A 228 31.62 -8.40 8.16
N MET A 229 30.60 -7.93 8.86
CA MET A 229 30.43 -8.13 10.30
C MET A 229 29.02 -8.62 10.57
N GLU A 230 28.90 -9.69 11.34
CA GLU A 230 27.60 -10.16 11.81
C GLU A 230 27.10 -9.23 12.91
N VAL A 231 25.87 -8.74 12.76
CA VAL A 231 25.23 -7.87 13.74
C VAL A 231 23.92 -8.52 14.14
N ARG A 232 23.86 -8.98 15.39
CA ARG A 232 22.61 -9.44 15.98
C ARG A 232 21.84 -8.23 16.48
N VAL A 233 20.64 -8.06 15.94
CA VAL A 233 19.72 -6.98 16.27
C VAL A 233 18.55 -7.57 17.05
N GLU A 234 18.29 -7.01 18.22
CA GLU A 234 17.12 -7.30 19.04
C GLU A 234 16.27 -6.04 19.08
N ILE A 235 15.06 -6.08 18.52
CA ILE A 235 14.11 -4.94 18.55
C ILE A 235 12.89 -5.34 19.36
N LYS A 236 12.50 -4.47 20.29
CA LYS A 236 11.27 -4.56 21.05
C LYS A 236 10.47 -3.28 20.89
N THR A 237 9.24 -3.40 20.39
CA THR A 237 8.33 -2.27 20.20
C THR A 237 7.11 -2.44 21.08
N TYR A 238 6.78 -1.41 21.85
CA TYR A 238 5.58 -1.32 22.66
C TYR A 238 4.54 -0.46 21.94
N LEU A 239 3.34 -1.00 21.76
CA LEU A 239 2.14 -0.23 21.45
C LEU A 239 1.45 0.10 22.77
N ILE A 240 1.40 1.40 23.09
CA ILE A 240 0.73 1.91 24.28
C ILE A 240 -0.57 2.53 23.83
N ASP A 241 -1.69 1.91 24.17
CA ASP A 241 -3.04 2.39 23.91
C ASP A 241 -3.57 3.09 25.16
N PHE A 242 -3.52 4.42 25.15
CA PHE A 242 -3.97 5.23 26.27
C PHE A 242 -5.49 5.26 26.40
N LYS A 243 -6.22 5.00 25.30
CA LYS A 243 -7.68 5.04 25.28
C LYS A 243 -8.25 3.80 25.98
N ASN A 244 -7.74 2.61 25.63
CA ASN A 244 -8.21 1.34 26.20
C ASN A 244 -7.36 0.84 27.37
N GLN A 245 -6.34 1.61 27.77
CA GLN A 245 -5.41 1.30 28.87
C GLN A 245 -4.66 -0.03 28.69
N LYS A 246 -4.17 -0.28 27.49
CA LYS A 246 -3.46 -1.51 27.14
C LYS A 246 -2.04 -1.23 26.68
N ILE A 247 -1.14 -2.18 26.92
CA ILE A 247 0.22 -2.18 26.41
C ILE A 247 0.47 -3.54 25.78
N ARG A 248 0.89 -3.54 24.52
CA ARG A 248 1.32 -4.73 23.78
C ARG A 248 2.77 -4.58 23.37
N SER A 249 3.51 -5.68 23.30
CA SER A 249 4.89 -5.69 22.84
C SER A 249 5.08 -6.62 21.64
N PHE A 250 5.87 -6.18 20.68
CA PHE A 250 6.29 -6.92 19.50
C PHE A 250 7.81 -7.06 19.57
N GLU A 251 8.33 -8.25 19.30
CA GLU A 251 9.75 -8.55 19.42
C GLU A 251 10.29 -9.27 18.18
N ILE A 252 11.54 -8.96 17.83
CA ILE A 252 12.30 -9.69 16.81
C ILE A 252 13.77 -9.76 17.22
N SER A 253 14.40 -10.89 16.94
CA SER A 253 15.85 -11.08 17.10
C SER A 253 16.37 -11.77 15.86
N GLU A 254 17.11 -11.03 15.05
CA GLU A 254 17.67 -11.50 13.79
C GLU A 254 19.16 -11.13 13.71
N THR A 255 19.92 -11.90 12.94
CA THR A 255 21.32 -11.61 12.67
C THR A 255 21.45 -11.21 11.21
N GLU A 256 21.98 -10.01 10.99
CA GLU A 256 22.20 -9.45 9.67
C GLU A 256 23.69 -9.25 9.43
N ARG A 257 24.06 -9.19 8.15
CA ARG A 257 25.44 -8.89 7.75
C ARG A 257 25.54 -7.39 7.47
N GLY A 258 26.36 -6.69 8.23
CA GLY A 258 26.81 -5.35 7.89
C GLY A 258 27.99 -5.43 6.95
N THR A 259 27.97 -4.65 5.88
CA THR A 259 29.05 -4.56 4.88
C THR A 259 29.40 -3.10 4.57
N ASN A 260 30.57 -2.88 3.97
CA ASN A 260 30.85 -1.66 3.21
C ASN A 260 30.26 -1.83 1.79
N ASP A 261 31.09 -1.62 0.77
CA ASP A 261 30.74 -1.86 -0.63
C ASP A 261 31.11 -3.28 -1.08
N PHE A 262 30.45 -3.76 -2.14
CA PHE A 262 30.77 -5.04 -2.77
C PHE A 262 32.22 -5.07 -3.24
N GLY A 263 32.96 -6.12 -2.87
CA GLY A 263 34.39 -6.25 -3.17
C GLY A 263 35.33 -5.52 -2.20
N GLN A 264 34.78 -4.76 -1.26
CA GLN A 264 35.60 -4.08 -0.27
C GLN A 264 36.02 -5.08 0.82
N ARG A 265 37.30 -5.44 0.82
CA ARG A 265 37.87 -6.41 1.78
C ARG A 265 38.04 -5.83 3.19
N ALA A 266 38.03 -4.50 3.31
CA ALA A 266 38.10 -3.83 4.61
C ALA A 266 36.82 -4.04 5.42
N CYS A 267 36.99 -4.34 6.71
CA CYS A 267 35.88 -4.49 7.65
C CYS A 267 35.03 -3.21 7.73
N PRO A 268 33.69 -3.33 7.81
CA PRO A 268 32.85 -2.19 8.08
C PRO A 268 33.08 -1.68 9.50
N ASP A 269 32.95 -0.37 9.69
CA ASP A 269 32.90 0.18 11.03
C ASP A 269 31.57 -0.20 11.72
N LEU A 270 31.57 -0.17 13.06
CA LEU A 270 30.41 -0.58 13.87
C LEU A 270 29.15 0.23 13.57
N VAL A 271 29.29 1.52 13.24
CA VAL A 271 28.15 2.40 12.97
C VAL A 271 27.53 2.03 11.63
N GLN A 272 28.33 1.85 10.59
CA GLN A 272 27.87 1.46 9.27
C GLN A 272 27.21 0.08 9.30
N ALA A 273 27.86 -0.91 9.92
CA ALA A 273 27.29 -2.24 10.09
C ALA A 273 25.97 -2.21 10.87
N GLY A 274 25.91 -1.42 11.95
CA GLY A 274 24.71 -1.24 12.77
C GLY A 274 23.57 -0.58 12.02
N LYS A 275 23.83 0.46 11.20
CA LYS A 275 22.82 1.13 10.38
C LYS A 275 22.16 0.18 9.38
N MET A 276 22.97 -0.60 8.66
CA MET A 276 22.50 -1.58 7.68
C MET A 276 21.65 -2.66 8.34
N ALA A 277 22.14 -3.26 9.43
CA ALA A 277 21.43 -4.28 10.17
C ALA A 277 20.09 -3.77 10.76
N LEU A 278 20.09 -2.58 11.36
CA LEU A 278 18.86 -1.94 11.87
C LEU A 278 17.84 -1.68 10.78
N LYS A 279 18.28 -1.33 9.57
CA LYS A 279 17.34 -1.08 8.47
C LYS A 279 16.68 -2.37 8.00
N ASN A 280 17.46 -3.44 7.85
CA ASN A 280 16.97 -4.75 7.42
C ASN A 280 16.02 -5.37 8.46
N VAL A 281 16.51 -5.56 9.68
CA VAL A 281 15.70 -6.13 10.78
C VAL A 281 14.54 -5.22 11.13
N GLY A 282 14.73 -3.89 11.07
CA GLY A 282 13.67 -2.93 11.31
C GLY A 282 12.50 -3.03 10.33
N LEU A 283 12.71 -3.42 9.07
CA LEU A 283 11.60 -3.67 8.14
C LEU A 283 10.94 -5.03 8.39
N SER A 284 11.72 -6.08 8.67
CA SER A 284 11.16 -7.36 9.10
C SER A 284 10.25 -7.16 10.31
N HIS A 285 10.67 -6.32 11.25
CA HIS A 285 9.90 -5.92 12.42
C HIS A 285 8.64 -5.15 12.05
N THR A 286 8.73 -4.11 11.22
CA THR A 286 7.56 -3.29 10.87
C THR A 286 6.52 -4.07 10.10
N ARG A 287 6.92 -5.08 9.31
CA ARG A 287 6.00 -6.02 8.65
C ARG A 287 5.20 -6.90 9.61
N LYS A 288 5.66 -7.08 10.86
CA LYS A 288 4.91 -7.77 11.91
C LYS A 288 3.91 -6.85 12.61
N ILE A 289 4.19 -5.55 12.66
CA ILE A 289 3.40 -4.56 13.41
C ILE A 289 2.30 -3.94 12.54
N PHE A 290 2.62 -3.63 11.28
CA PHE A 290 1.72 -2.90 10.38
C PHE A 290 1.09 -3.85 9.35
N PRO A 291 -0.16 -3.57 8.93
CA PRO A 291 -0.87 -4.43 8.00
C PRO A 291 -0.15 -4.47 6.64
N GLN A 292 -0.31 -5.60 5.95
CA GLN A 292 0.01 -5.68 4.53
C GLN A 292 -1.07 -4.94 3.74
N TRP A 293 -0.69 -4.32 2.63
CA TRP A 293 -1.63 -3.60 1.77
C TRP A 293 -1.91 -4.41 0.51
N GLU A 294 -3.20 -4.57 0.23
CA GLU A 294 -3.71 -5.19 -0.98
C GLU A 294 -4.57 -4.21 -1.76
N TYR A 295 -4.94 -4.60 -2.97
CA TYR A 295 -5.76 -3.76 -3.83
C TYR A 295 -6.78 -4.59 -4.61
N THR A 296 -7.90 -3.96 -4.93
CA THR A 296 -8.96 -4.57 -5.73
C THR A 296 -9.66 -3.50 -6.57
N LYS A 297 -10.38 -3.90 -7.64
CA LYS A 297 -11.13 -2.93 -8.47
C LYS A 297 -12.34 -2.36 -7.70
N LEU A 298 -12.42 -1.07 -7.48
CA LEU A 298 -13.58 -0.45 -6.85
C LEU A 298 -14.79 -0.40 -7.80
N ASN A 299 -15.93 -0.94 -7.37
CA ASN A 299 -17.16 -0.91 -8.16
C ASN A 299 -18.33 -0.44 -7.29
N LEU A 300 -18.33 0.85 -6.94
CA LEU A 300 -19.45 1.46 -6.23
C LEU A 300 -20.66 1.59 -7.16
N ILE A 301 -21.86 1.41 -6.61
CA ILE A 301 -23.13 1.39 -7.35
C ILE A 301 -23.98 2.59 -6.96
N ARG A 302 -24.50 3.30 -7.97
CA ARG A 302 -25.45 4.41 -7.84
C ARG A 302 -26.88 3.99 -8.08
N GLU A 303 -27.07 2.98 -8.91
CA GLU A 303 -28.38 2.60 -9.43
C GLU A 303 -29.16 1.73 -8.44
N ASP A 304 -30.45 2.02 -8.31
CA ASP A 304 -31.42 1.17 -7.62
C ASP A 304 -32.79 1.30 -8.30
N SER A 305 -33.61 0.26 -8.20
CA SER A 305 -34.98 0.29 -8.74
C SER A 305 -35.91 1.22 -7.96
N ASP A 306 -35.66 1.46 -6.67
CA ASP A 306 -36.40 2.44 -5.87
C ASP A 306 -35.72 3.82 -6.01
N PRO A 307 -36.41 4.83 -6.58
CA PRO A 307 -35.85 6.18 -6.76
C PRO A 307 -35.37 6.84 -5.45
N ASN A 308 -36.00 6.50 -4.32
CA ASN A 308 -35.59 7.04 -3.02
C ASN A 308 -34.29 6.42 -2.54
N VAL A 309 -34.09 5.12 -2.81
CA VAL A 309 -32.85 4.42 -2.49
C VAL A 309 -31.74 4.89 -3.41
N GLN A 310 -32.00 5.01 -4.72
CA GLN A 310 -31.06 5.57 -5.69
C GLN A 310 -30.57 6.96 -5.26
N LYS A 311 -31.48 7.86 -4.86
CA LYS A 311 -31.10 9.19 -4.37
C LYS A 311 -30.14 9.13 -3.17
N LEU A 312 -30.34 8.19 -2.25
CA LEU A 312 -29.44 7.99 -1.11
C LEU A 312 -28.11 7.39 -1.56
N LEU A 313 -28.10 6.46 -2.53
CA LEU A 313 -26.86 5.94 -3.08
C LEU A 313 -26.03 7.08 -3.69
N GLU A 314 -26.65 7.93 -4.52
CA GLU A 314 -26.06 9.13 -5.13
C GLU A 314 -25.57 10.15 -4.08
N GLU A 315 -26.34 10.42 -3.02
CA GLU A 315 -25.93 11.30 -1.91
C GLU A 315 -24.62 10.80 -1.26
N GLY A 316 -24.42 9.48 -1.16
CA GLY A 316 -23.15 8.93 -0.66
C GLY A 316 -21.94 9.29 -1.54
N PHE A 317 -22.12 9.46 -2.85
CA PHE A 317 -21.04 9.88 -3.75
C PHE A 317 -20.68 11.36 -3.60
N GLN A 318 -21.60 12.20 -3.12
CA GLN A 318 -21.34 13.62 -2.90
C GLN A 318 -20.23 13.85 -1.85
N TYR A 319 -20.02 12.89 -0.94
CA TYR A 319 -18.96 12.96 0.06
C TYR A 319 -17.55 12.80 -0.51
N PHE A 320 -17.40 12.32 -1.74
CA PHE A 320 -16.11 12.22 -2.40
C PHE A 320 -15.66 13.60 -2.94
N GLY A 321 -16.56 14.58 -3.11
CA GLY A 321 -16.25 15.87 -3.73
C GLY A 321 -16.30 15.83 -5.27
N GLU A 322 -16.24 16.98 -5.93
CA GLU A 322 -16.27 17.05 -7.41
C GLU A 322 -15.00 16.42 -8.01
N GLY A 323 -15.17 15.31 -8.76
CA GLY A 323 -14.10 14.68 -9.55
C GLY A 323 -13.32 13.56 -8.86
N ASP A 324 -13.57 13.28 -7.57
CA ASP A 324 -12.85 12.24 -6.82
C ASP A 324 -13.41 10.82 -7.02
N ASP A 325 -14.66 10.72 -7.50
CA ASP A 325 -15.27 9.49 -8.03
C ASP A 325 -14.86 9.18 -9.47
N GLU A 326 -14.25 10.16 -10.16
CA GLU A 326 -13.69 10.04 -11.52
C GLU A 326 -12.17 9.86 -11.53
N ASN A 327 -11.51 9.96 -10.36
CA ASN A 327 -10.09 9.70 -10.22
C ASN A 327 -9.81 8.19 -10.34
N ASP A 328 -8.75 7.81 -11.08
CA ASP A 328 -8.31 6.42 -11.30
C ASP A 328 -8.04 5.62 -10.01
N LYS A 329 -8.02 6.29 -8.84
CA LYS A 329 -7.65 5.72 -7.53
C LYS A 329 -8.51 6.33 -6.43
N VAL A 330 -9.41 5.53 -5.85
CA VAL A 330 -10.15 5.90 -4.64
C VAL A 330 -9.37 5.40 -3.42
N ARG A 331 -8.92 6.35 -2.60
CA ARG A 331 -8.03 6.08 -1.45
C ARG A 331 -8.80 5.81 -0.17
N LEU A 332 -9.87 6.57 0.01
CA LEU A 332 -10.70 6.56 1.19
C LEU A 332 -12.15 6.59 0.76
N ILE A 333 -12.95 5.72 1.37
CA ILE A 333 -14.40 5.87 1.34
C ILE A 333 -14.80 6.70 2.57
N PRO A 334 -15.35 7.91 2.40
CA PRO A 334 -15.65 8.79 3.52
C PRO A 334 -16.65 8.16 4.51
N PRO A 335 -16.49 8.36 5.83
CA PRO A 335 -17.46 7.88 6.81
C PRO A 335 -18.88 8.41 6.57
N GLY A 336 -19.01 9.62 6.02
CA GLY A 336 -20.31 10.18 5.62
C GLY A 336 -21.01 9.37 4.53
N ALA A 337 -20.27 8.87 3.53
CA ALA A 337 -20.81 8.00 2.50
C ALA A 337 -21.37 6.70 3.09
N PHE A 338 -20.63 6.10 4.04
CA PHE A 338 -21.05 4.91 4.76
C PHE A 338 -22.37 5.12 5.53
N GLU A 339 -22.52 6.24 6.24
CA GLU A 339 -23.77 6.56 6.96
C GLU A 339 -24.96 6.71 6.00
N VAL A 340 -24.75 7.31 4.82
CA VAL A 340 -25.81 7.45 3.81
C VAL A 340 -26.19 6.09 3.23
N TRP A 341 -25.22 5.25 2.89
CA TRP A 341 -25.50 3.93 2.33
C TRP A 341 -26.18 2.99 3.34
N LYS A 342 -25.90 3.13 4.65
CA LYS A 342 -26.70 2.46 5.70
C LYS A 342 -28.16 2.90 5.69
N ARG A 343 -28.43 4.20 5.50
CA ARG A 343 -29.80 4.72 5.33
C ARG A 343 -30.45 4.17 4.05
N ALA A 344 -29.71 4.09 2.94
CA ALA A 344 -30.19 3.48 1.70
C ALA A 344 -30.58 2.00 1.91
N LEU A 345 -29.74 1.25 2.62
CA LEU A 345 -30.00 -0.15 2.95
C LEU A 345 -31.27 -0.30 3.79
N ALA A 346 -31.42 0.51 4.84
CA ALA A 346 -32.61 0.51 5.69
C ALA A 346 -33.87 0.89 4.89
N LYS A 347 -33.79 1.91 4.03
CA LYS A 347 -34.90 2.34 3.17
C LYS A 347 -35.35 1.25 2.20
N SER A 348 -34.42 0.47 1.67
CA SER A 348 -34.70 -0.67 0.78
C SER A 348 -35.30 -1.90 1.48
N GLY A 349 -35.35 -1.91 2.82
CA GLY A 349 -35.73 -3.10 3.59
C GLY A 349 -34.70 -4.23 3.45
N ASN A 350 -33.41 -3.89 3.41
CA ASN A 350 -32.28 -4.83 3.20
C ASN A 350 -32.31 -5.56 1.84
N ARG A 351 -32.69 -4.86 0.77
CA ARG A 351 -32.80 -5.44 -0.59
C ARG A 351 -31.96 -4.74 -1.65
N SER A 352 -31.33 -3.62 -1.32
CA SER A 352 -30.47 -2.89 -2.26
C SER A 352 -29.11 -3.56 -2.41
N GLU A 353 -28.84 -4.10 -3.61
CA GLU A 353 -27.49 -4.56 -3.99
C GLU A 353 -26.48 -3.44 -3.83
N GLY A 354 -26.80 -2.23 -4.33
CA GLY A 354 -25.89 -1.10 -4.31
C GLY A 354 -25.49 -0.69 -2.91
N ALA A 355 -26.45 -0.66 -1.97
CA ALA A 355 -26.15 -0.35 -0.58
C ALA A 355 -25.22 -1.42 0.06
N PHE A 356 -25.51 -2.71 -0.13
CA PHE A 356 -24.65 -3.79 0.38
C PHE A 356 -23.24 -3.73 -0.21
N ALA A 357 -23.11 -3.54 -1.53
CA ALA A 357 -21.82 -3.47 -2.20
C ALA A 357 -20.99 -2.26 -1.74
N ASN A 358 -21.60 -1.08 -1.64
CA ASN A 358 -20.88 0.13 -1.24
C ASN A 358 -20.43 0.04 0.23
N ILE A 359 -21.28 -0.52 1.11
CA ILE A 359 -20.93 -0.82 2.50
C ILE A 359 -19.79 -1.86 2.57
N ALA A 360 -19.81 -2.89 1.72
CA ALA A 360 -18.75 -3.88 1.66
C ALA A 360 -17.39 -3.26 1.34
N TYR A 361 -17.34 -2.36 0.35
CA TYR A 361 -16.12 -1.65 0.02
C TYR A 361 -15.65 -0.73 1.16
N TYR A 362 -16.57 -0.11 1.91
CA TYR A 362 -16.20 0.67 3.10
C TYR A 362 -15.55 -0.21 4.18
N TYR A 363 -16.15 -1.37 4.49
CA TYR A 363 -15.56 -2.32 5.43
C TYR A 363 -14.18 -2.78 4.96
N LEU A 364 -14.05 -3.10 3.67
CA LEU A 364 -12.78 -3.53 3.08
C LEU A 364 -11.71 -2.45 3.21
N ASN A 365 -11.99 -1.21 2.81
CA ASN A 365 -11.07 -0.07 2.91
C ASN A 365 -10.56 0.19 4.34
N ASN A 366 -11.32 -0.25 5.36
CA ASN A 366 -10.98 -0.14 6.78
C ASN A 366 -10.43 -1.43 7.41
N GLY A 367 -10.16 -2.48 6.62
CA GLY A 367 -9.57 -3.74 7.08
C GLY A 367 -10.55 -4.72 7.75
N TYR A 368 -11.85 -4.46 7.67
CA TYR A 368 -12.91 -5.34 8.17
C TYR A 368 -13.27 -6.38 7.10
N LEU A 369 -12.35 -7.31 6.84
CA LEU A 369 -12.45 -8.28 5.75
C LEU A 369 -13.69 -9.17 5.86
N ASP A 370 -13.95 -9.74 7.04
CA ASP A 370 -15.09 -10.65 7.24
C ASP A 370 -16.43 -9.93 7.01
N GLU A 371 -16.57 -8.71 7.54
CA GLU A 371 -17.75 -7.86 7.37
C GLU A 371 -17.93 -7.43 5.90
N ALA A 372 -16.82 -7.17 5.19
CA ALA A 372 -16.83 -6.89 3.76
C ALA A 372 -17.30 -8.11 2.95
N ILE A 373 -16.76 -9.30 3.22
CA ILE A 373 -17.16 -10.54 2.53
C ILE A 373 -18.63 -10.86 2.80
N ASP A 374 -19.11 -10.73 4.03
CA ASP A 374 -20.53 -10.93 4.37
C ASP A 374 -21.43 -9.93 3.62
N SER A 375 -21.04 -8.67 3.55
CA SER A 375 -21.76 -7.63 2.82
C SER A 375 -21.79 -7.90 1.30
N PHE A 376 -20.67 -8.35 0.70
CA PHE A 376 -20.65 -8.77 -0.71
C PHE A 376 -21.54 -9.99 -0.97
N ARG A 377 -21.59 -10.97 -0.06
CA ARG A 377 -22.51 -12.11 -0.17
C ARG A 377 -23.96 -11.65 -0.15
N LYS A 378 -24.31 -10.68 0.70
CA LYS A 378 -25.65 -10.08 0.75
C LYS A 378 -25.98 -9.32 -0.54
N ALA A 379 -25.02 -8.60 -1.13
CA ALA A 379 -25.19 -7.98 -2.46
C ALA A 379 -25.48 -9.05 -3.55
N ALA A 380 -24.77 -10.18 -3.50
CA ALA A 380 -24.96 -11.29 -4.43
C ALA A 380 -26.37 -11.92 -4.34
N VAL A 381 -26.95 -11.98 -3.14
CA VAL A 381 -28.32 -12.45 -2.91
C VAL A 381 -29.36 -11.42 -3.36
N ALA A 382 -29.11 -10.13 -3.10
CA ALA A 382 -30.00 -9.03 -3.46
C ALA A 382 -30.21 -8.90 -4.98
N ASN A 383 -29.19 -9.22 -5.78
CA ASN A 383 -29.29 -9.26 -7.24
C ASN A 383 -28.75 -10.58 -7.83
N PRO A 384 -29.61 -11.59 -8.05
CA PRO A 384 -29.21 -12.88 -8.62
C PRO A 384 -28.52 -12.79 -9.98
N ARG A 385 -28.82 -11.75 -10.79
CA ARG A 385 -28.17 -11.55 -12.10
C ARG A 385 -26.68 -11.20 -11.96
N ARG A 386 -26.30 -10.58 -10.85
CA ARG A 386 -24.91 -10.21 -10.52
C ARG A 386 -24.26 -11.10 -9.47
N GLN A 387 -24.92 -12.19 -9.08
CA GLN A 387 -24.39 -13.13 -8.09
C GLN A 387 -23.00 -13.66 -8.48
N ARG A 388 -22.81 -14.06 -9.74
CA ARG A 388 -21.51 -14.55 -10.24
C ARG A 388 -20.42 -13.47 -10.13
N PHE A 389 -20.75 -12.23 -10.43
CA PHE A 389 -19.82 -11.10 -10.34
C PHE A 389 -19.31 -10.91 -8.89
N TRP A 390 -20.22 -10.92 -7.91
CA TRP A 390 -19.85 -10.77 -6.50
C TRP A 390 -19.10 -11.98 -5.93
N ASN A 391 -19.46 -13.19 -6.34
CA ASN A 391 -18.70 -14.38 -5.96
C ASN A 391 -17.27 -14.35 -6.50
N LEU A 392 -17.08 -13.90 -7.75
CA LEU A 392 -15.75 -13.68 -8.31
C LEU A 392 -14.99 -12.61 -7.52
N ARG A 393 -15.64 -11.51 -7.16
CA ARG A 393 -15.04 -10.46 -6.31
C ARG A 393 -14.53 -11.01 -4.98
N ILE A 394 -15.35 -11.79 -4.29
CA ILE A 394 -14.98 -12.44 -3.02
C ILE A 394 -13.78 -13.35 -3.24
N ASN A 395 -13.80 -14.17 -4.29
CA ASN A 395 -12.70 -15.08 -4.61
C ASN A 395 -11.40 -14.33 -4.93
N ASP A 396 -11.46 -13.20 -5.63
CA ASP A 396 -10.27 -12.38 -5.93
C ASP A 396 -9.65 -11.85 -4.62
N ILE A 397 -10.48 -11.31 -3.72
CA ILE A 397 -10.03 -10.83 -2.41
C ILE A 397 -9.45 -11.97 -1.56
N LEU A 398 -10.04 -13.17 -1.60
CA LEU A 398 -9.58 -14.31 -0.80
C LEU A 398 -8.38 -15.05 -1.40
N ARG A 399 -8.21 -15.08 -2.73
CA ARG A 399 -7.08 -15.74 -3.39
C ARG A 399 -5.77 -15.05 -3.07
N ASP A 400 -5.76 -13.73 -3.07
CA ASP A 400 -4.56 -12.97 -2.67
C ASP A 400 -4.18 -13.23 -1.20
N HIS A 401 -5.18 -13.58 -0.38
CA HIS A 401 -5.03 -13.90 1.04
C HIS A 401 -4.61 -15.35 1.35
N ALA A 402 -4.86 -16.32 0.45
CA ALA A 402 -4.62 -17.76 0.66
C ALA A 402 -3.26 -18.27 0.15
N TYR A 403 -2.52 -17.47 -0.62
CA TYR A 403 -1.19 -17.81 -1.14
C TYR A 403 -0.03 -17.32 -0.25
N ARG A 404 -0.31 -16.99 1.02
CA ARG A 404 0.65 -16.54 2.03
C ARG A 404 0.29 -17.13 3.39
#